data_AF-A0AAE4T706-F1
#
_entry.id   AF-A0AAE4T706-F1
#
_cell.length_a   1.000
_cell.length_b   1.000
_cell.length_c   1.000
_cell.angle_alpha   90.00
_cell.angle_beta   90.00
_cell.angle_gamma   90.00
#
_symmetry.space_group_name_H-M   'P 1'
#
loop_
_entity.id
_entity.type
_entity.pdbx_description
1 polymer ?
#
loop_
_entity_poly.entity_id
_entity_poly.type
_entity_poly.pdbx_seq_one_letter_code
_entity_poly.pdbx_strand_id
1 'polypeptide(L)'
;MYQISIYDLKNSFRLIPNFERYSLTIWQNNTVKFTSKRKAFDFIAKVSNLISEVLAICEMVHTTTQSFSFHLKSESRSNKDLFNVFFENSQSITLHIRNLKSYKHEKTELYKVIRSIDSILVLLEENCKILNSKNNNCVNAYLGVINRVTRSLNTILSNSQYHHENNTLSLFK
;
A
#
# COMPACT_ATOMS: atom_id res chain seq x y z
N MET A 1 11.35 7.53 8.22
CA MET A 1 9.92 7.47 8.62
C MET A 1 9.14 8.38 7.68
N TYR A 2 7.93 8.01 7.25
CA TYR A 2 7.10 8.85 6.37
C TYR A 2 6.69 10.14 7.07
N GLN A 3 6.66 11.26 6.36
CA GLN A 3 6.17 12.52 6.92
C GLN A 3 4.66 12.61 6.71
N ILE A 4 3.88 11.98 7.58
CA ILE A 4 2.41 11.97 7.46
C ILE A 4 1.80 13.23 8.10
N SER A 5 0.93 13.91 7.35
CA SER A 5 0.19 15.08 7.80
C SER A 5 -0.92 14.68 8.77
N ILE A 6 -0.95 15.32 9.96
CA ILE A 6 -2.02 15.16 10.96
C ILE A 6 -2.97 16.34 10.82
N TYR A 7 -4.27 16.06 10.73
CA TYR A 7 -5.28 17.08 10.66
C TYR A 7 -5.73 17.51 12.07
N ASP A 8 -5.54 18.79 12.42
CA ASP A 8 -6.09 19.39 13.65
C ASP A 8 -7.50 19.90 13.36
N LEU A 9 -8.48 19.33 14.06
CA LEU A 9 -9.90 19.63 13.83
C LEU A 9 -10.29 21.06 14.22
N LYS A 10 -9.44 21.76 15.00
CA LYS A 10 -9.61 23.19 15.33
C LYS A 10 -9.57 24.11 14.12
N ASN A 11 -8.94 23.67 13.04
CA ASN A 11 -8.85 24.45 11.82
C ASN A 11 -10.19 24.53 11.07
N SER A 12 -11.18 23.70 11.42
CA SER A 12 -12.44 23.61 10.67
C SER A 12 -13.69 23.49 11.53
N PHE A 13 -13.57 23.13 12.80
CA PHE A 13 -14.70 23.04 13.71
C PHE A 13 -14.54 23.99 14.90
N ARG A 14 -15.60 24.79 15.19
CA ARG A 14 -15.66 25.69 16.35
C ARG A 14 -15.81 24.95 17.68
N LEU A 15 -16.51 23.81 17.66
CA LEU A 15 -16.71 22.93 18.81
C LEU A 15 -16.15 21.56 18.44
N ILE A 16 -15.25 21.05 19.27
CA ILE A 16 -14.62 19.75 19.08
C ILE A 16 -14.92 18.92 20.32
N PRO A 17 -15.42 17.69 20.18
CA PRO A 17 -15.53 16.77 21.30
C PRO A 17 -14.16 16.64 22.00
N ASN A 18 -14.14 16.63 23.34
CA ASN A 18 -12.90 16.60 24.13
C ASN A 18 -11.93 15.44 23.78
N PHE A 19 -12.40 14.43 23.05
CA PHE A 19 -11.64 13.23 22.69
C PHE A 19 -11.17 13.16 21.23
N GLU A 20 -11.51 14.13 20.37
CA GLU A 20 -11.30 14.05 18.93
C GLU A 20 -10.59 15.29 18.39
N ARG A 21 -9.43 15.65 18.94
CA ARG A 21 -8.73 16.88 18.53
C ARG A 21 -7.95 16.71 17.21
N TYR A 22 -7.43 15.53 16.98
CA TYR A 22 -6.61 15.21 15.82
C TYR A 22 -7.24 14.06 15.04
N SER A 23 -7.07 14.05 13.73
CA SER A 23 -7.58 12.98 12.87
C SER A 23 -6.61 12.60 11.76
N LEU A 24 -6.70 11.34 11.34
CA LEU A 24 -5.96 10.77 10.23
C LEU A 24 -6.93 9.93 9.38
N THR A 25 -7.07 10.31 8.12
CA THR A 25 -7.84 9.54 7.14
C THR A 25 -6.95 8.45 6.55
N ILE A 26 -7.37 7.20 6.71
CA ILE A 26 -6.63 6.02 6.23
C ILE A 26 -7.15 5.57 4.87
N TRP A 27 -8.47 5.54 4.73
CA TRP A 27 -9.19 5.21 3.50
C TRP A 27 -10.48 6.03 3.42
N GLN A 28 -11.18 5.94 2.29
CA GLN A 28 -12.52 6.50 2.16
C GLN A 28 -13.42 5.97 3.29
N ASN A 29 -14.03 6.90 4.04
CA ASN A 29 -14.88 6.62 5.20
C ASN A 29 -14.20 5.94 6.40
N ASN A 30 -12.86 5.87 6.42
CA ASN A 30 -12.11 5.33 7.55
C ASN A 30 -11.14 6.38 8.11
N THR A 31 -11.60 7.05 9.15
CA THR A 31 -10.85 8.11 9.84
C THR A 31 -10.62 7.71 11.27
N VAL A 32 -9.35 7.75 11.68
CA VAL A 32 -8.96 7.52 13.06
C VAL A 32 -8.77 8.85 13.78
N LYS A 33 -9.29 8.94 15.00
CA LYS A 33 -9.32 10.17 15.79
C LYS A 33 -8.53 10.01 17.08
N PHE A 34 -7.89 11.08 17.52
CA PHE A 34 -6.98 11.08 18.67
C PHE A 34 -7.23 12.27 19.59
N THR A 35 -7.07 12.02 20.89
CA THR A 35 -7.16 13.04 21.93
C THR A 35 -5.94 13.97 21.96
N SER A 36 -4.77 13.49 21.52
CA SER A 36 -3.51 14.23 21.56
C SER A 36 -2.62 13.97 20.34
N LYS A 37 -1.79 14.97 20.01
CA LYS A 37 -0.84 14.89 18.89
C LYS A 37 0.18 13.77 19.09
N ARG A 38 0.58 13.49 20.34
CA ARG A 38 1.49 12.39 20.70
C ARG A 38 0.90 11.04 20.29
N LYS A 39 -0.36 10.75 20.64
CA LYS A 39 -1.03 9.49 20.26
C LYS A 39 -1.15 9.36 18.73
N ALA A 40 -1.41 10.46 18.03
CA ALA A 40 -1.44 10.47 16.56
C ALA A 40 -0.06 10.13 15.96
N PHE A 41 1.04 10.66 16.53
CA PHE A 41 2.39 10.31 16.08
C PHE A 41 2.76 8.85 16.38
N ASP A 42 2.38 8.32 17.55
CA ASP A 42 2.60 6.91 17.91
C ASP A 42 1.88 5.98 16.91
N PHE A 43 0.65 6.32 16.55
CA PHE A 43 -0.11 5.63 15.51
C PHE A 43 0.60 5.71 14.14
N ILE A 44 1.05 6.90 13.73
CA ILE A 44 1.79 7.11 12.48
C ILE A 44 3.07 6.26 12.44
N ALA A 45 3.79 6.13 13.55
CA ALA A 45 5.00 5.31 13.61
C ALA A 45 4.69 3.83 13.33
N LYS A 46 3.65 3.29 13.98
CA LYS A 46 3.20 1.90 13.77
C LYS A 46 2.72 1.67 12.33
N VAL A 47 1.91 2.58 11.79
CA VAL A 47 1.44 2.48 10.40
C VAL A 47 2.59 2.64 9.40
N SER A 48 3.57 3.49 9.68
CA SER A 48 4.76 3.63 8.83
C SER A 48 5.58 2.35 8.77
N ASN A 49 5.66 1.61 9.88
CA ASN A 49 6.32 0.31 9.92
C ASN A 49 5.54 -0.71 9.08
N LEU A 50 4.22 -0.81 9.26
CA LEU A 50 3.35 -1.65 8.42
C LEU A 50 3.51 -1.35 6.93
N ILE A 51 3.52 -0.06 6.55
CA ILE A 51 3.74 0.37 5.17
C ILE A 51 5.11 -0.09 4.65
N SER A 52 6.14 0.01 5.49
CA SER A 52 7.50 -0.41 5.11
C SER A 52 7.60 -1.92 4.91
N GLU A 53 6.93 -2.71 5.76
CA GLU A 53 6.82 -4.17 5.62
C GLU A 53 6.14 -4.53 4.28
N VAL A 54 4.99 -3.94 3.99
CA VAL A 54 4.25 -4.18 2.74
C VAL A 54 5.10 -3.80 1.53
N LEU A 55 5.72 -2.61 1.56
CA LEU A 55 6.51 -2.11 0.44
C LEU A 55 7.73 -2.98 0.15
N ALA A 56 8.41 -3.49 1.18
CA ALA A 56 9.51 -4.42 1.02
C ALA A 56 9.08 -5.71 0.32
N ILE A 57 7.91 -6.26 0.69
CA ILE A 57 7.36 -7.44 0.02
C ILE A 57 7.00 -7.12 -1.43
N CYS A 58 6.37 -5.98 -1.69
CA CYS A 58 6.05 -5.53 -3.06
C CYS A 58 7.31 -5.38 -3.93
N GLU A 59 8.37 -4.77 -3.41
CA GLU A 59 9.66 -4.63 -4.12
C GLU A 59 10.25 -6.01 -4.44
N MET A 60 10.29 -6.91 -3.46
CA MET A 60 10.80 -8.28 -3.66
C MET A 60 10.00 -9.02 -4.74
N VAL A 61 8.66 -9.03 -4.64
CA VAL A 61 7.80 -9.68 -5.63
C VAL A 61 7.95 -9.04 -7.01
N HIS A 62 8.06 -7.71 -7.08
CA HIS A 62 8.26 -7.00 -8.34
C HIS A 62 9.57 -7.40 -9.02
N THR A 63 10.69 -7.40 -8.29
CA THR A 63 12.00 -7.81 -8.82
C THR A 63 11.97 -9.25 -9.29
N THR A 64 11.35 -10.16 -8.54
CA THR A 64 11.28 -11.56 -8.93
C THR A 64 10.37 -11.78 -10.13
N THR A 65 9.18 -11.17 -10.17
CA THR A 65 8.27 -11.27 -11.33
C THR A 65 8.91 -10.73 -12.61
N GLN A 66 9.68 -9.64 -12.50
CA GLN A 66 10.48 -9.11 -13.62
C GLN A 66 11.51 -10.10 -14.14
N SER A 67 12.15 -10.89 -13.27
CA SER A 67 13.11 -11.91 -13.68
C SER A 67 12.51 -13.05 -14.52
N PHE A 68 11.18 -13.24 -14.49
CA PHE A 68 10.46 -14.22 -15.30
C PHE A 68 9.89 -13.65 -16.61
N SER A 69 10.11 -12.36 -16.89
CA SER A 69 9.56 -11.67 -18.06
C SER A 69 10.14 -12.14 -19.39
N PHE A 70 11.29 -12.83 -19.40
CA PHE A 70 11.97 -13.29 -20.61
C PHE A 70 11.15 -14.28 -21.47
N HIS A 71 10.13 -14.91 -20.88
CA HIS A 71 9.22 -15.78 -21.60
C HIS A 71 8.05 -15.03 -22.28
N LEU A 72 7.83 -13.75 -21.94
CA LEU A 72 6.79 -12.95 -22.56
C LEU A 72 7.29 -12.43 -23.92
N LYS A 73 6.50 -12.66 -24.96
CA LYS A 73 6.72 -12.12 -26.30
C LYS A 73 5.48 -11.34 -26.72
N SER A 74 5.69 -10.21 -27.40
CA SER A 74 4.60 -9.45 -28.01
C SER A 74 3.98 -10.30 -29.13
N GLU A 75 2.67 -10.52 -29.04
CA GLU A 75 1.89 -11.24 -30.06
C GLU A 75 1.20 -10.24 -31.00
N SER A 76 1.04 -8.99 -30.56
CA SER A 76 0.43 -7.91 -31.32
C SER A 76 0.89 -6.52 -30.86
N ARG A 77 0.63 -5.50 -31.69
CA ARG A 77 0.82 -4.07 -31.33
C ARG A 77 -0.33 -3.49 -30.48
N SER A 78 -1.26 -4.33 -30.02
CA SER A 78 -2.43 -3.89 -29.25
C SER A 78 -2.04 -3.55 -27.82
N ASN A 79 -2.61 -2.50 -27.22
CA ASN A 79 -2.43 -2.20 -25.79
C ASN A 79 -3.09 -3.27 -24.90
N LYS A 80 -3.97 -4.11 -25.47
CA LYS A 80 -4.55 -5.27 -24.76
C LYS A 80 -3.68 -6.51 -24.83
N ASP A 81 -2.57 -6.45 -25.55
CA ASP A 81 -1.59 -7.53 -25.59
C ASP A 81 -0.99 -7.73 -24.19
N LEU A 82 -0.98 -8.97 -23.70
CA LEU A 82 -0.55 -9.27 -22.34
C LEU A 82 0.91 -8.87 -22.08
N PHE A 83 1.76 -8.88 -23.11
CA PHE A 83 3.13 -8.37 -22.99
C PHE A 83 3.14 -6.86 -22.73
N ASN A 84 2.34 -6.09 -23.48
CA ASN A 84 2.26 -4.63 -23.32
C ASN A 84 1.66 -4.26 -21.96
N VAL A 85 0.57 -4.92 -21.55
CA VAL A 85 -0.04 -4.73 -20.22
C VAL A 85 0.97 -5.02 -19.11
N PHE A 86 1.70 -6.12 -19.19
CA PHE A 86 2.72 -6.46 -18.19
C PHE A 86 3.78 -5.37 -18.05
N PHE A 87 4.26 -4.83 -19.18
CA PHE A 87 5.28 -3.80 -19.20
C PHE A 87 4.77 -2.47 -18.65
N GLU A 88 3.58 -2.02 -19.06
CA GLU A 88 2.93 -0.81 -18.56
C GLU A 88 2.68 -0.88 -17.04
N ASN A 89 2.18 -2.02 -16.56
CA ASN A 89 1.99 -2.28 -15.15
C ASN A 89 3.32 -2.19 -14.38
N SER A 90 4.38 -2.74 -14.96
CA SER A 90 5.71 -2.76 -14.34
C SER A 90 6.34 -1.37 -14.22
N GLN A 91 6.16 -0.53 -15.25
CA GLN A 91 6.55 0.87 -15.19
C GLN A 91 5.75 1.63 -14.14
N SER A 92 4.44 1.38 -14.07
CA SER A 92 3.55 2.00 -13.08
C SER A 92 3.92 1.61 -11.64
N ILE A 93 4.22 0.33 -11.40
CA ILE A 93 4.73 -0.15 -10.10
C ILE A 93 6.01 0.58 -9.72
N THR A 94 6.97 0.67 -10.65
CA THR A 94 8.25 1.37 -10.42
C THR A 94 8.02 2.84 -10.06
N LEU A 95 7.10 3.51 -10.76
CA LEU A 95 6.74 4.90 -10.49
C LEU A 95 6.12 5.06 -9.09
N HIS A 96 5.18 4.19 -8.72
CA HIS A 96 4.57 4.22 -7.39
C HIS A 96 5.59 3.98 -6.28
N ILE A 97 6.49 3.00 -6.44
CA ILE A 97 7.57 2.73 -5.47
C ILE A 97 8.48 3.97 -5.32
N ARG A 98 8.86 4.61 -6.43
CA ARG A 98 9.67 5.83 -6.42
C ARG A 98 8.97 6.98 -5.68
N ASN A 99 7.69 7.20 -5.95
CA ASN A 99 6.89 8.25 -5.31
C ASN A 99 6.68 7.96 -3.81
N LEU A 100 6.50 6.69 -3.42
CA LEU A 100 6.46 6.31 -2.01
C LEU A 100 7.79 6.62 -1.30
N LYS A 101 8.93 6.45 -1.97
CA LYS A 101 10.23 6.84 -1.40
C LYS A 101 10.34 8.36 -1.18
N SER A 102 9.76 9.20 -2.06
CA SER A 102 9.79 10.66 -1.88
C SER A 102 8.91 11.14 -0.71
N TYR A 103 7.81 10.45 -0.37
CA TYR A 103 6.97 10.76 0.81
C TYR A 103 7.69 10.59 2.16
N LYS A 104 8.91 10.03 2.18
CA LYS A 104 9.78 10.08 3.37
C LYS A 104 10.27 11.51 3.67
N HIS A 105 10.27 12.39 2.68
CA HIS A 105 10.82 13.74 2.77
C HIS A 105 9.76 14.83 2.65
N GLU A 106 8.58 14.51 2.10
CA GLU A 106 7.47 15.45 1.90
C GLU A 106 6.29 15.14 2.84
N LYS A 107 5.64 16.19 3.37
CA LYS A 107 4.42 16.03 4.17
C LYS A 107 3.26 15.56 3.30
N THR A 108 2.75 14.36 3.54
CA THR A 108 1.71 13.73 2.72
C THR A 108 0.55 13.21 3.57
N GLU A 109 -0.66 13.20 3.00
CA GLU A 109 -1.83 12.61 3.64
C GLU A 109 -1.75 11.08 3.61
N LEU A 110 -2.06 10.42 4.74
CA LEU A 110 -1.91 8.97 4.90
C LEU A 110 -2.66 8.17 3.81
N TYR A 111 -3.90 8.53 3.49
CA TYR A 111 -4.68 7.82 2.47
C TYR A 111 -4.02 7.82 1.07
N LYS A 112 -3.23 8.84 0.72
CA LYS A 112 -2.49 8.87 -0.57
C LYS A 112 -1.38 7.83 -0.60
N VAL A 113 -0.71 7.65 0.54
CA VAL A 113 0.32 6.61 0.72
C VAL A 113 -0.33 5.24 0.61
N ILE A 114 -1.43 5.01 1.34
CA ILE A 114 -2.17 3.74 1.32
C ILE A 114 -2.73 3.42 -0.06
N ARG A 115 -3.34 4.38 -0.76
CA ARG A 115 -3.84 4.20 -2.13
C ARG A 115 -2.72 3.80 -3.10
N SER A 116 -1.53 4.39 -2.96
CA SER A 116 -0.39 4.03 -3.81
C SER A 116 0.07 2.58 -3.57
N ILE A 117 0.01 2.10 -2.33
CA ILE A 117 0.32 0.70 -1.99
C ILE A 117 -0.72 -0.24 -2.58
N ASP A 118 -2.00 0.09 -2.47
CA ASP A 118 -3.09 -0.69 -3.06
C ASP A 118 -2.95 -0.80 -4.58
N SER A 119 -2.63 0.30 -5.26
CA SER A 119 -2.31 0.29 -6.70
C SER A 119 -1.15 -0.65 -7.03
N ILE A 120 -0.06 -0.65 -6.23
CA ILE A 120 1.06 -1.58 -6.44
C ILE A 120 0.59 -3.04 -6.31
N LEU A 121 -0.19 -3.36 -5.28
CA LEU A 121 -0.66 -4.73 -5.03
C LEU A 121 -1.54 -5.25 -6.18
N VAL A 122 -2.47 -4.43 -6.67
CA VAL A 122 -3.33 -4.78 -7.81
C VAL A 122 -2.52 -5.02 -9.09
N LEU A 123 -1.57 -4.14 -9.40
CA LEU A 123 -0.72 -4.28 -10.59
C LEU A 123 0.20 -5.51 -10.50
N LEU A 124 0.72 -5.82 -9.30
CA LEU A 124 1.52 -7.03 -9.07
C LEU A 124 0.69 -8.30 -9.22
N GLU A 125 -0.54 -8.30 -8.72
CA GLU A 125 -1.47 -9.41 -8.88
C GLU A 125 -1.74 -9.68 -10.37
N GLU A 126 -2.03 -8.62 -11.14
CA GLU A 126 -2.26 -8.72 -12.58
C GLU A 126 -1.03 -9.26 -13.33
N ASN A 127 0.17 -8.73 -13.03
CA ASN A 127 1.40 -9.21 -13.64
C ASN A 127 1.69 -10.68 -13.31
N CYS A 128 1.40 -11.13 -12.09
CA CYS A 128 1.51 -12.54 -11.72
C CYS A 128 0.54 -13.41 -12.53
N LYS A 129 -0.71 -12.97 -12.72
CA LYS A 129 -1.71 -13.68 -13.54
C LYS A 129 -1.27 -13.80 -14.99
N ILE A 130 -0.75 -12.71 -15.57
CA ILE A 130 -0.20 -12.68 -16.93
C ILE A 130 0.93 -13.72 -17.07
N LEU A 131 1.92 -13.68 -16.18
CA LEU A 131 3.05 -14.62 -16.21
C LEU A 131 2.59 -16.07 -16.04
N ASN A 132 1.68 -16.36 -15.11
CA ASN A 132 1.20 -17.73 -14.91
C ASN A 132 0.47 -18.29 -16.14
N SER A 133 -0.27 -17.44 -16.87
CA SER A 133 -0.94 -17.82 -18.12
C SER A 133 0.01 -18.15 -19.27
N LYS A 134 1.24 -17.61 -19.25
CA LYS A 134 2.24 -17.81 -20.31
C LYS A 134 3.35 -18.81 -19.91
N ASN A 135 3.62 -18.99 -18.61
CA ASN A 135 4.81 -19.70 -18.10
C ASN A 135 4.49 -20.89 -17.19
N ASN A 136 3.37 -21.60 -17.41
CA ASN A 136 3.01 -22.80 -16.64
C ASN A 136 3.07 -22.60 -15.11
N ASN A 137 2.48 -21.51 -14.60
CA ASN A 137 2.37 -21.24 -13.16
C ASN A 137 3.69 -20.94 -12.41
N CYS A 138 4.74 -20.48 -13.09
CA CYS A 138 6.06 -20.22 -12.49
C CYS A 138 6.06 -19.17 -11.35
N VAL A 139 5.01 -18.35 -11.22
CA VAL A 139 4.90 -17.32 -10.18
C VAL A 139 3.68 -17.50 -9.25
N ASN A 140 3.08 -18.69 -9.20
CA ASN A 140 1.94 -18.97 -8.31
C ASN A 140 2.24 -18.72 -6.82
N ALA A 141 3.45 -19.05 -6.35
CA ALA A 141 3.85 -18.77 -4.98
C ALA A 141 3.81 -17.26 -4.67
N TYR A 142 4.29 -16.43 -5.59
CA TYR A 142 4.29 -14.97 -5.45
C TYR A 142 2.89 -14.38 -5.51
N LEU A 143 2.01 -14.91 -6.37
CA LEU A 143 0.59 -14.57 -6.35
C LEU A 143 -0.05 -14.88 -4.98
N GLY A 144 0.29 -16.02 -4.39
CA GLY A 144 -0.14 -16.39 -3.04
C GLY A 144 0.35 -15.40 -1.96
N VAL A 145 1.60 -14.95 -2.06
CA VAL A 145 2.15 -13.91 -1.17
C VAL A 145 1.37 -12.60 -1.31
N ILE A 146 1.14 -12.11 -2.54
CA ILE A 146 0.39 -10.87 -2.79
C ILE A 146 -1.02 -10.98 -2.21
N ASN A 147 -1.74 -12.05 -2.49
CA ASN A 147 -3.10 -12.25 -1.96
C ASN A 147 -3.14 -12.24 -0.43
N ARG A 148 -2.16 -12.87 0.22
CA ARG A 148 -2.05 -12.87 1.69
C ARG A 148 -1.76 -11.47 2.23
N VAL A 149 -0.83 -10.75 1.61
CA VAL A 149 -0.50 -9.37 2.00
C VAL A 149 -1.70 -8.45 1.83
N THR A 150 -2.37 -8.48 0.68
CA THR A 150 -3.58 -7.68 0.41
C THR A 150 -4.67 -7.95 1.44
N ARG A 151 -4.94 -9.22 1.74
CA ARG A 151 -5.95 -9.60 2.75
C ARG A 151 -5.58 -9.12 4.15
N SER A 152 -4.33 -9.32 4.57
CA SER A 152 -3.85 -8.88 5.88
C SER A 152 -3.90 -7.36 5.99
N LEU A 153 -3.44 -6.63 4.97
CA LEU A 153 -3.45 -5.18 4.93
C LEU A 153 -4.89 -4.65 5.03
N ASN A 154 -5.82 -5.16 4.23
CA ASN A 154 -7.21 -4.74 4.26
C ASN A 154 -7.86 -4.99 5.62
N THR A 155 -7.58 -6.15 6.23
CA THR A 155 -8.06 -6.47 7.58
C THR A 155 -7.55 -5.45 8.59
N ILE A 156 -6.24 -5.17 8.58
CA ILE A 156 -5.60 -4.23 9.50
C ILE A 156 -6.13 -2.80 9.31
N LEU A 157 -6.22 -2.33 8.06
CA LEU A 157 -6.63 -0.97 7.76
C LEU A 157 -8.10 -0.74 8.09
N SER A 158 -8.99 -1.69 7.79
CA SER A 158 -10.43 -1.60 8.07
C SER A 158 -10.74 -1.39 9.55
N ASN A 159 -9.94 -1.96 10.46
CA ASN A 159 -10.08 -1.85 11.91
C ASN A 159 -8.83 -1.27 12.59
N SER A 160 -8.21 -0.30 11.94
CA SER A 160 -6.93 0.28 12.35
C SER A 160 -6.90 0.84 13.78
N GLN A 161 -8.00 1.44 14.25
CA GLN A 161 -8.12 1.92 15.64
C GLN A 161 -8.04 0.76 16.64
N TYR A 162 -8.81 -0.30 16.43
CA TYR A 162 -8.80 -1.50 17.27
C TYR A 162 -7.41 -2.16 17.26
N HIS A 163 -6.78 -2.28 16.09
CA HIS A 163 -5.45 -2.87 15.99
C HIS A 163 -4.37 -2.00 16.64
N HIS A 164 -4.52 -0.67 16.63
CA HIS A 164 -3.62 0.23 17.32
C HIS A 164 -3.67 0.06 18.83
N GLU A 165 -4.88 0.03 19.39
CA GLU A 165 -5.14 -0.12 20.84
C GLU A 165 -4.61 -1.45 21.37
N ASN A 166 -4.65 -2.51 20.55
CA ASN A 166 -4.16 -3.84 20.90
C ASN A 166 -2.70 -4.12 20.49
N ASN A 167 -1.91 -3.10 20.10
CA ASN A 167 -0.49 -3.24 19.66
C ASN A 167 -0.27 -4.26 18.54
N THR A 168 -1.14 -4.19 17.54
CA THR A 168 -1.46 -5.31 16.67
C THR A 168 -1.39 -4.86 15.19
N LEU A 169 -0.67 -3.77 14.92
CA LEU A 169 -0.44 -3.18 13.59
C LEU A 169 0.85 -3.73 12.94
N SER A 170 0.83 -4.97 12.47
CA SER A 170 1.93 -5.59 11.70
C SER A 170 1.38 -6.73 10.83
N LEU A 171 2.06 -7.01 9.72
CA LEU A 171 1.76 -8.18 8.88
C LEU A 171 2.18 -9.52 9.53
N PHE A 172 3.12 -9.50 10.48
CA PHE A 172 3.84 -10.69 10.97
C PHE A 172 3.45 -11.12 12.40
N LYS A 173 2.16 -11.08 12.71
CA LYS A 173 1.67 -11.69 13.97
C LYS A 173 1.72 -13.21 13.94
#